data_AF-A0A178FNA5-F1
#
_entry.id   AF-A0A178FNA5-F1
#
_cell.length_a   1.000
_cell.length_b   1.000
_cell.length_c   1.000
_cell.angle_alpha   90.00
_cell.angle_beta   90.00
_cell.angle_gamma   90.00
#
_symmetry.space_group_name_H-M   'P 1'
#
loop_
_entity.id
_entity.type
_entity.pdbx_description
1 polymer ?
#
loop_
_entity_poly.entity_id
_entity_poly.type
_entity_poly.pdbx_seq_one_letter_code
_entity_poly.pdbx_strand_id
1 'polypeptide(L)'
;MGVQRFALALIALTSALTSVIAAPMVNEQPPLGPEHRYDVIVVGGGPSGLSALSSLGRVRRHVLLFDEGIYRNSATRHIHDMITNDGVEPKVFRAKARKQISRHKSTSIKDVKVNKVEKVFENGRRRYFFRVTDKNGAIYTASKIVLGTGVLDVLPSTPGLRENFGKGIYWCPWCDGWEHRDQPLGILGPLRHIMDSVYELETLNKDIIAFVNGTEHSFGEIMYLNKKYPHWRKQLKHYNVKINNKMICSIERLQDGSKVQNETTWQEYDKFRVHFDDGTSVERSVFITNFPTKQHSNLPDQLGLARDPINRNKIKVNFKGMRSSVHGVFVVGDANNDGSTNGNHAMFSGKRAAVAIHVELERERAEAALGKRDENFSAEQVEKEALKLIGRDTEELEELWGRK
;
A
#
# COMPACT_ATOMS: atom_id res chain seq x y z
N MET A 1 -49.59 33.75 -71.80
CA MET A 1 -48.68 33.43 -72.93
C MET A 1 -47.27 33.35 -72.37
N GLY A 2 -46.51 32.26 -72.32
CA GLY A 2 -46.66 30.88 -72.73
C GLY A 2 -45.27 30.24 -72.56
N VAL A 3 -45.22 29.03 -71.96
CA VAL A 3 -44.32 27.90 -72.29
C VAL A 3 -42.79 28.15 -72.04
N GLN A 4 -42.02 27.41 -71.23
CA GLN A 4 -41.78 25.95 -71.27
C GLN A 4 -40.91 25.47 -70.07
N ARG A 5 -41.42 24.44 -69.36
CA ARG A 5 -40.81 23.19 -68.85
C ARG A 5 -39.34 23.15 -68.36
N PHE A 6 -39.12 22.62 -67.16
CA PHE A 6 -38.63 21.23 -66.93
C PHE A 6 -38.87 20.78 -65.49
N ALA A 7 -39.36 19.55 -65.34
CA ALA A 7 -39.69 18.89 -64.09
C ALA A 7 -38.52 18.03 -63.60
N LEU A 8 -38.29 17.95 -62.29
CA LEU A 8 -37.98 16.68 -61.64
C LEU A 8 -38.28 16.77 -60.13
N ALA A 9 -39.14 15.88 -59.69
CA ALA A 9 -39.50 15.66 -58.29
C ALA A 9 -38.42 14.81 -57.60
N LEU A 10 -38.20 15.03 -56.30
CA LEU A 10 -38.37 13.95 -55.32
C LEU A 10 -38.52 14.49 -53.89
N ILE A 11 -39.45 13.85 -53.20
CA ILE A 11 -39.95 14.04 -51.84
C ILE A 11 -38.99 13.40 -50.81
N ALA A 12 -38.82 14.05 -49.64
CA ALA A 12 -38.91 13.49 -48.27
C ALA A 12 -38.02 14.30 -47.30
N LEU A 13 -38.60 15.05 -46.34
CA LEU A 13 -38.74 14.67 -44.91
C LEU A 13 -37.39 14.27 -44.26
N THR A 14 -36.90 14.77 -43.13
CA THR A 14 -37.44 15.54 -41.98
C THR A 14 -36.27 15.80 -41.01
N SER A 15 -36.34 16.89 -40.21
CA SER A 15 -35.97 17.04 -38.77
C SER A 15 -34.67 16.36 -38.23
N ALA A 16 -33.85 16.89 -37.32
CA ALA A 16 -33.96 17.91 -36.29
C ALA A 16 -32.53 18.21 -35.75
N LEU A 17 -32.40 19.31 -35.02
CA LEU A 17 -31.24 19.68 -34.21
C LEU A 17 -30.75 18.55 -33.29
N THR A 18 -29.43 18.42 -33.13
CA THR A 18 -28.79 18.33 -31.81
C THR A 18 -27.37 18.87 -31.85
N SER A 19 -27.13 19.89 -31.03
CA SER A 19 -25.84 20.39 -30.59
C SER A 19 -24.99 19.29 -29.95
N VAL A 20 -23.81 19.00 -30.52
CA VAL A 20 -22.80 18.16 -29.88
C VAL A 20 -21.77 19.07 -29.22
N ILE A 21 -21.85 19.16 -27.90
CA ILE A 21 -20.75 19.64 -27.07
C ILE A 21 -19.64 18.59 -27.19
N ALA A 22 -18.54 18.94 -27.85
CA ALA A 22 -17.36 18.11 -27.91
C ALA A 22 -16.74 18.01 -26.49
N ALA A 23 -16.93 16.86 -25.84
CA ALA A 23 -16.16 16.49 -24.67
C ALA A 23 -14.66 16.35 -25.05
N PRO A 24 -13.72 16.65 -24.14
CA PRO A 24 -12.31 16.66 -24.51
C PRO A 24 -11.85 15.22 -24.79
N MET A 25 -11.38 14.97 -26.01
CA MET A 25 -10.75 13.70 -26.38
C MET A 25 -9.63 13.37 -25.37
N VAL A 26 -9.83 12.26 -24.66
CA VAL A 26 -8.83 11.62 -23.82
C VAL A 26 -7.80 11.03 -24.77
N ASN A 27 -6.54 11.42 -24.60
CA ASN A 27 -5.45 11.12 -25.53
C ASN A 27 -5.27 9.59 -25.70
N GLU A 28 -5.62 9.12 -26.90
CA GLU A 28 -5.67 7.73 -27.34
C GLU A 28 -4.25 7.13 -27.48
N GLN A 29 -3.77 6.47 -26.45
CA GLN A 29 -3.06 5.22 -26.73
C GLN A 29 -4.07 4.12 -26.47
N PRO A 30 -4.48 3.35 -27.49
CA PRO A 30 -5.37 2.23 -27.25
C PRO A 30 -4.67 1.28 -26.28
N PRO A 31 -5.42 0.64 -25.36
CA PRO A 31 -4.90 -0.50 -24.60
C PRO A 31 -4.22 -1.49 -25.55
N LEU A 32 -3.33 -2.36 -25.06
CA LEU A 32 -2.63 -3.39 -25.86
C LEU A 32 -3.57 -4.41 -26.59
N GLY A 33 -4.56 -4.01 -27.39
CA GLY A 33 -5.54 -4.86 -28.05
C GLY A 33 -6.98 -4.68 -27.52
N PRO A 34 -8.02 -5.03 -28.31
CA PRO A 34 -9.43 -4.94 -27.91
C PRO A 34 -9.82 -5.87 -26.74
N GLU A 35 -8.99 -6.86 -26.41
CA GLU A 35 -9.20 -7.85 -25.35
C GLU A 35 -9.16 -7.26 -23.92
N HIS A 36 -8.43 -6.16 -23.70
CA HIS A 36 -8.40 -5.47 -22.41
C HIS A 36 -8.64 -3.98 -22.54
N ARG A 37 -9.37 -3.41 -21.57
CA ARG A 37 -9.76 -1.99 -21.57
C ARG A 37 -8.71 -1.09 -20.93
N TYR A 38 -7.90 -1.61 -20.02
CA TYR A 38 -6.84 -0.88 -19.32
C TYR A 38 -5.49 -1.56 -19.50
N ASP A 39 -4.42 -0.79 -19.51
CA ASP A 39 -3.08 -1.37 -19.41
C ASP A 39 -2.88 -1.97 -18.01
N VAL A 40 -3.36 -1.24 -17.00
CA VAL A 40 -3.18 -1.58 -15.59
C VAL A 40 -4.44 -1.29 -14.80
N ILE A 41 -4.86 -2.23 -13.94
CA ILE A 41 -5.79 -1.95 -12.86
C ILE A 41 -5.03 -1.97 -11.52
N VAL A 42 -5.19 -0.90 -10.74
CA VAL A 42 -4.66 -0.77 -9.38
C VAL A 42 -5.81 -0.99 -8.40
N VAL A 43 -5.62 -1.84 -7.39
CA VAL A 43 -6.61 -2.09 -6.34
C VAL A 43 -6.05 -1.63 -5.00
N GLY A 44 -6.61 -0.54 -4.46
CA GLY A 44 -6.24 0.10 -3.20
C GLY A 44 -5.81 1.55 -3.41
N GLY A 45 -6.52 2.50 -2.80
CA GLY A 45 -6.24 3.95 -2.89
C GLY A 45 -5.42 4.53 -1.73
N GLY A 46 -4.63 3.70 -1.06
CA GLY A 46 -3.62 4.15 -0.09
C GLY A 46 -2.36 4.74 -0.76
N PRO A 47 -1.34 5.14 0.02
CA PRO A 47 -0.12 5.76 -0.52
C PRO A 47 0.58 4.93 -1.61
N SER A 48 0.65 3.60 -1.46
CA SER A 48 1.27 2.71 -2.46
C SER A 48 0.53 2.69 -3.79
N GLY A 49 -0.79 2.52 -3.77
CA GLY A 49 -1.61 2.52 -4.98
C GLY A 49 -1.67 3.88 -5.67
N LEU A 50 -1.76 4.98 -4.91
CA LEU A 50 -1.72 6.34 -5.46
C LEU A 50 -0.35 6.65 -6.09
N SER A 51 0.75 6.19 -5.50
CA SER A 51 2.08 6.31 -6.09
C SER A 51 2.22 5.54 -7.41
N ALA A 52 1.67 4.31 -7.47
CA ALA A 52 1.63 3.52 -8.69
C ALA A 52 0.80 4.22 -9.78
N LEU A 53 -0.41 4.69 -9.45
CA LEU A 53 -1.29 5.40 -10.36
C LEU A 53 -0.64 6.68 -10.91
N SER A 54 -0.06 7.50 -10.03
CA SER A 54 0.67 8.72 -10.41
C SER A 54 1.80 8.41 -11.39
N SER A 55 2.62 7.42 -11.07
CA SER A 55 3.79 7.04 -11.87
C SER A 55 3.39 6.52 -13.26
N LEU A 56 2.36 5.68 -13.35
CA LEU A 56 1.86 5.16 -14.62
C LEU A 56 1.15 6.23 -15.46
N GLY A 57 0.41 7.13 -14.80
CA GLY A 57 -0.23 8.28 -15.47
C GLY A 57 0.77 9.24 -16.12
N ARG A 58 1.93 9.46 -15.48
CA ARG A 58 3.01 10.28 -16.03
C ARG A 58 3.61 9.74 -17.33
N VAL A 59 3.60 8.42 -17.50
CA VAL A 59 4.04 7.74 -18.73
C VAL A 59 2.87 7.32 -19.62
N ARG A 60 1.71 8.00 -19.46
CA ARG A 60 0.52 7.91 -20.32
C ARG A 60 -0.10 6.51 -20.44
N ARG A 61 0.12 5.63 -19.46
CA ARG A 61 -0.61 4.36 -19.39
C ARG A 61 -2.08 4.60 -19.10
N HIS A 62 -2.95 3.77 -19.68
CA HIS A 62 -4.37 3.77 -19.39
C HIS A 62 -4.64 2.96 -18.12
N VAL A 63 -4.92 3.65 -17.01
CA VAL A 63 -4.98 3.05 -15.67
C VAL A 63 -6.29 3.35 -14.98
N LEU A 64 -6.85 2.33 -14.35
CA LEU A 64 -7.99 2.45 -13.44
C LEU A 64 -7.58 2.03 -12.03
N LEU A 65 -7.79 2.91 -11.06
CA LEU A 65 -7.65 2.61 -9.64
C LEU A 65 -9.01 2.39 -8.99
N PHE A 66 -9.11 1.33 -8.20
CA PHE A 66 -10.24 1.06 -7.30
C PHE A 66 -9.87 1.38 -5.85
N ASP A 67 -10.74 2.07 -5.13
CA ASP A 67 -10.59 2.34 -3.70
C ASP A 67 -11.88 2.05 -2.94
N GLU A 68 -11.81 1.22 -1.90
CA GLU A 68 -12.96 0.91 -1.02
C GLU A 68 -13.13 1.98 0.07
N GLY A 69 -12.16 2.87 0.28
CA GLY A 69 -12.24 3.92 1.30
C GLY A 69 -11.87 3.45 2.72
N ILE A 70 -11.33 2.23 2.86
CA ILE A 70 -10.87 1.67 4.13
C ILE A 70 -9.34 1.72 4.16
N TYR A 71 -8.78 2.50 5.08
CA TYR A 71 -7.34 2.70 5.19
C TYR A 71 -6.81 2.28 6.55
N ARG A 72 -5.62 1.67 6.60
CA ARG A 72 -4.98 1.23 7.85
C ARG A 72 -4.78 2.36 8.86
N ASN A 73 -4.42 3.55 8.38
CA ASN A 73 -4.23 4.76 9.19
C ASN A 73 -5.50 5.64 9.30
N SER A 74 -6.71 5.09 9.12
CA SER A 74 -7.94 5.90 9.23
C SER A 74 -8.19 6.41 10.65
N ALA A 75 -7.64 5.72 11.66
CA ALA A 75 -7.82 6.07 13.07
C ALA A 75 -6.82 7.11 13.57
N THR A 76 -5.68 7.31 12.88
CA THR A 76 -4.64 8.25 13.30
C THR A 76 -5.04 9.68 13.00
N ARG A 77 -4.65 10.61 13.88
CA ARG A 77 -4.97 12.04 13.73
C ARG A 77 -4.21 12.66 12.57
N HIS A 78 -2.90 12.42 12.56
CA HIS A 78 -1.97 13.00 11.61
C HIS A 78 -1.09 11.89 11.01
N ILE A 79 -0.45 12.20 9.88
CA ILE A 79 0.70 11.45 9.39
C ILE A 79 1.95 12.22 9.75
N HIS A 80 2.96 11.52 10.25
CA HIS A 80 4.29 12.08 10.47
C HIS A 80 5.32 11.32 9.63
N ASP A 81 6.54 11.83 9.63
CA ASP A 81 7.66 11.25 8.87
C ASP A 81 7.32 11.16 7.36
N MET A 82 6.62 12.19 6.85
CA MET A 82 6.29 12.33 5.43
C MET A 82 6.64 13.75 4.99
N ILE A 83 7.81 13.93 4.38
CA ILE A 83 8.32 15.24 3.94
C ILE A 83 7.24 16.00 3.16
N THR A 84 7.03 17.28 3.49
CA THR A 84 5.95 18.19 3.02
C THR A 84 4.52 17.89 3.52
N ASN A 85 4.30 16.78 4.22
CA ASN A 85 2.99 16.39 4.77
C ASN A 85 3.08 15.96 6.24
N ASP A 86 4.14 16.34 6.95
CA ASP A 86 4.30 16.10 8.37
C ASP A 86 3.22 16.86 9.16
N GLY A 87 2.50 16.17 10.04
CA GLY A 87 1.37 16.72 10.78
C GLY A 87 0.06 16.81 9.98
N VAL A 88 -0.02 16.25 8.76
CA VAL A 88 -1.24 16.36 7.93
C VAL A 88 -2.22 15.23 8.22
N GLU A 89 -3.52 15.52 8.26
CA GLU A 89 -4.54 14.48 8.35
C GLU A 89 -4.44 13.47 7.17
N PRO A 90 -4.46 12.15 7.42
CA PRO A 90 -4.28 11.14 6.37
C PRO A 90 -5.20 11.29 5.15
N LYS A 91 -6.47 11.68 5.39
CA LYS A 91 -7.46 11.91 4.31
C LYS A 91 -7.11 13.12 3.45
N VAL A 92 -6.50 14.16 4.03
CA VAL A 92 -6.09 15.38 3.32
C VAL A 92 -4.92 15.05 2.38
N PHE A 93 -3.94 14.27 2.85
CA PHE A 93 -2.87 13.74 1.99
C PHE A 93 -3.44 12.98 0.79
N ARG A 94 -4.34 12.01 1.01
CA ARG A 94 -4.96 11.23 -0.07
C ARG A 94 -5.75 12.10 -1.04
N ALA A 95 -6.53 13.06 -0.54
CA ALA A 95 -7.30 13.98 -1.38
C ALA A 95 -6.39 14.87 -2.25
N LYS A 96 -5.31 15.42 -1.69
CA LYS A 96 -4.30 16.19 -2.43
C LYS A 96 -3.66 15.34 -3.53
N ALA A 97 -3.23 14.12 -3.23
CA ALA A 97 -2.65 13.20 -4.20
C ALA A 97 -3.63 12.87 -5.33
N ARG A 98 -4.89 12.52 -5.01
CA ARG A 98 -5.95 12.28 -6.01
C ARG A 98 -6.17 13.48 -6.94
N LYS A 99 -6.22 14.70 -6.38
CA LYS A 99 -6.37 15.95 -7.14
C LYS A 99 -5.17 16.24 -8.06
N GLN A 100 -3.96 15.89 -7.66
CA GLN A 100 -2.78 16.06 -8.50
C GLN A 100 -2.77 15.05 -9.65
N ILE A 101 -3.10 13.79 -9.35
CA ILE A 101 -3.13 12.70 -10.33
C ILE A 101 -4.21 12.91 -11.40
N SER A 102 -5.36 13.50 -11.05
CA SER A 102 -6.47 13.73 -12.00
C SER A 102 -6.12 14.63 -13.19
N ARG A 103 -4.98 15.33 -13.15
CA ARG A 103 -4.42 16.05 -14.30
C ARG A 103 -3.99 15.12 -15.43
N HIS A 104 -3.70 13.86 -15.13
CA HIS A 104 -3.36 12.82 -16.10
C HIS A 104 -4.64 12.17 -16.65
N LYS A 105 -5.07 12.59 -17.84
CA LYS A 105 -6.32 12.10 -18.49
C LYS A 105 -6.37 10.58 -18.73
N SER A 106 -5.22 9.91 -18.75
CA SER A 106 -5.13 8.45 -18.91
C SER A 106 -5.37 7.69 -17.60
N THR A 107 -5.61 8.39 -16.49
CA THR A 107 -5.89 7.80 -15.19
C THR A 107 -7.34 8.03 -14.78
N SER A 108 -7.94 7.03 -14.15
CA SER A 108 -9.28 7.11 -13.58
C SER A 108 -9.31 6.46 -12.20
N ILE A 109 -10.17 6.95 -11.32
CA ILE A 109 -10.36 6.42 -9.98
C ILE A 109 -11.84 6.11 -9.78
N LYS A 110 -12.14 4.96 -9.17
CA LYS A 110 -13.48 4.56 -8.74
C LYS A 110 -13.48 4.24 -7.25
N ASP A 111 -14.35 4.91 -6.51
CA ASP A 111 -14.56 4.67 -5.09
C ASP A 111 -15.51 3.47 -4.89
N VAL A 112 -15.03 2.29 -5.26
CA VAL A 112 -15.74 1.01 -5.18
C VAL A 112 -14.78 -0.12 -4.85
N LYS A 113 -15.25 -1.05 -4.01
CA LYS A 113 -14.54 -2.30 -3.70
C LYS A 113 -14.44 -3.20 -4.93
N VAL A 114 -13.31 -3.89 -5.07
CA VAL A 114 -13.14 -5.04 -5.98
C VAL A 114 -13.43 -6.33 -5.22
N ASN A 115 -14.38 -7.11 -5.72
CA ASN A 115 -14.74 -8.40 -5.12
C ASN A 115 -13.99 -9.57 -5.74
N LYS A 116 -13.67 -9.47 -7.04
CA LYS A 116 -13.08 -10.58 -7.78
C LYS A 116 -11.99 -10.12 -8.74
N VAL A 117 -10.90 -10.87 -8.80
CA VAL A 117 -9.89 -10.79 -9.86
C VAL A 117 -9.57 -12.20 -10.34
N GLU A 118 -9.58 -12.41 -11.65
CA GLU A 118 -9.29 -13.71 -12.26
C GLU A 118 -8.50 -13.57 -13.56
N LYS A 119 -7.68 -14.59 -13.85
CA LYS A 119 -7.00 -14.70 -15.15
C LYS A 119 -7.97 -15.22 -16.20
N VAL A 120 -7.96 -14.60 -17.37
CA VAL A 120 -8.73 -15.05 -18.54
C VAL A 120 -7.75 -15.35 -19.66
N PHE A 121 -7.71 -16.61 -20.08
CA PHE A 121 -6.85 -17.07 -21.16
C PHE A 121 -7.51 -16.77 -22.51
N GLU A 122 -6.73 -16.29 -23.47
CA GLU A 122 -7.18 -16.21 -24.85
C GLU A 122 -7.18 -17.60 -25.48
N ASN A 123 -8.28 -17.94 -26.16
CA ASN A 123 -8.41 -19.21 -26.87
C ASN A 123 -7.23 -19.42 -27.84
N GLY A 124 -6.48 -20.50 -27.64
CA GLY A 124 -5.36 -20.88 -28.51
C GLY A 124 -4.06 -20.09 -28.33
N ARG A 125 -3.95 -19.19 -27.34
CA ARG A 125 -2.72 -18.42 -27.05
C ARG A 125 -2.22 -18.67 -25.63
N ARG A 126 -0.90 -18.60 -25.42
CA ARG A 126 -0.26 -18.62 -24.09
C ARG A 126 -0.43 -17.30 -23.31
N ARG A 127 -1.15 -16.32 -23.85
CA ARG A 127 -1.38 -15.02 -23.24
C ARG A 127 -2.70 -15.01 -22.48
N TYR A 128 -2.72 -14.28 -21.38
CA TYR A 128 -3.91 -14.05 -20.58
C TYR A 128 -3.97 -12.57 -20.19
N PHE A 129 -5.18 -12.10 -19.94
CA PHE A 129 -5.45 -10.82 -19.30
C PHE A 129 -6.17 -11.07 -17.99
N PHE A 130 -6.43 -10.00 -17.25
CA PHE A 130 -7.16 -10.06 -15.98
C PHE A 130 -8.55 -9.51 -16.15
N ARG A 131 -9.53 -10.21 -15.59
CA ARG A 131 -10.90 -9.72 -15.40
C ARG A 131 -11.08 -9.31 -13.94
N VAL A 132 -11.59 -8.11 -13.72
CA VAL A 132 -11.83 -7.50 -12.41
C VAL A 132 -13.33 -7.23 -12.29
N THR A 133 -13.96 -7.71 -11.23
CA THR A 133 -15.38 -7.46 -10.94
C THR A 133 -15.49 -6.61 -9.68
N ASP A 134 -16.14 -5.45 -9.80
CA ASP A 134 -16.40 -4.57 -8.67
C ASP A 134 -17.59 -5.04 -7.82
N LYS A 135 -17.83 -4.36 -6.69
CA LYS A 135 -18.91 -4.72 -5.76
C LYS A 135 -20.31 -4.69 -6.38
N ASN A 136 -20.49 -3.93 -7.45
CA ASN A 136 -21.77 -3.75 -8.13
C ASN A 136 -21.93 -4.74 -9.30
N GLY A 137 -20.97 -5.65 -9.51
CA GLY A 137 -20.98 -6.62 -10.60
C GLY A 137 -20.45 -6.07 -11.93
N ALA A 138 -19.97 -4.83 -11.99
CA ALA A 138 -19.40 -4.30 -13.22
C ALA A 138 -18.03 -4.93 -13.50
N ILE A 139 -17.78 -5.21 -14.77
CA ILE A 139 -16.61 -5.97 -15.25
C ILE A 139 -15.63 -5.03 -15.96
N TYR A 140 -14.35 -5.19 -15.64
CA TYR A 140 -13.23 -4.47 -16.24
C TYR A 140 -12.13 -5.45 -16.61
N THR A 141 -11.33 -5.11 -17.61
CA THR A 141 -10.24 -5.95 -18.08
C THR A 141 -8.93 -5.18 -18.15
N ALA A 142 -7.82 -5.84 -17.79
CA ALA A 142 -6.49 -5.23 -17.82
C ALA A 142 -5.38 -6.21 -18.16
N SER A 143 -4.28 -5.71 -18.74
CA SER A 143 -3.07 -6.50 -18.98
C SER A 143 -2.30 -6.81 -17.69
N LYS A 144 -2.28 -5.87 -16.73
CA LYS A 144 -1.53 -5.98 -15.47
C LYS A 144 -2.39 -5.57 -14.26
N ILE A 145 -2.08 -6.12 -13.10
CA ILE A 145 -2.73 -5.83 -11.82
C ILE A 145 -1.70 -5.35 -10.80
N VAL A 146 -2.03 -4.28 -10.08
CA VAL A 146 -1.30 -3.85 -8.87
C VAL A 146 -2.22 -4.00 -7.66
N LEU A 147 -1.85 -4.84 -6.71
CA LEU A 147 -2.54 -5.00 -5.44
C LEU A 147 -1.85 -4.13 -4.37
N GLY A 148 -2.48 -3.00 -4.04
CA GLY A 148 -2.13 -2.12 -2.94
C GLY A 148 -3.16 -2.17 -1.81
N THR A 149 -3.73 -3.35 -1.54
CA THR A 149 -4.89 -3.51 -0.63
C THR A 149 -4.54 -3.35 0.84
N GLY A 150 -3.26 -3.35 1.20
CA GLY A 150 -2.79 -3.22 2.57
C GLY A 150 -3.13 -4.41 3.48
N VAL A 151 -3.00 -4.17 4.78
CA VAL A 151 -3.24 -5.15 5.85
C VAL A 151 -4.20 -4.58 6.90
N LEU A 152 -4.68 -5.48 7.77
CA LEU A 152 -5.41 -5.17 8.99
C LEU A 152 -4.59 -5.60 10.20
N ASP A 153 -4.52 -4.73 11.20
CA ASP A 153 -3.99 -5.05 12.51
C ASP A 153 -4.98 -5.97 13.26
N VAL A 154 -4.47 -7.10 13.78
CA VAL A 154 -5.26 -8.11 14.49
C VAL A 154 -5.22 -7.80 15.98
N LEU A 155 -6.14 -6.91 16.38
CA LEU A 155 -6.25 -6.41 17.73
C LEU A 155 -6.92 -7.46 18.66
N PRO A 156 -6.41 -7.67 19.89
CA PRO A 156 -7.09 -8.45 20.92
C PRO A 156 -8.47 -7.88 21.26
N SER A 157 -9.36 -8.72 21.80
CA SER A 157 -10.71 -8.31 22.25
C SER A 157 -10.71 -7.58 23.59
N THR A 158 -9.54 -7.19 24.12
CA THR A 158 -9.40 -6.44 25.37
C THR A 158 -10.18 -5.12 25.28
N PRO A 159 -11.16 -4.88 26.16
CA PRO A 159 -11.93 -3.63 26.18
C PRO A 159 -11.03 -2.39 26.21
N GLY A 160 -11.36 -1.41 25.36
CA GLY A 160 -10.64 -0.15 25.23
C GLY A 160 -9.47 -0.19 24.25
N LEU A 161 -9.01 -1.35 23.80
CA LEU A 161 -7.89 -1.43 22.87
C LEU A 161 -8.27 -0.97 21.46
N ARG A 162 -9.42 -1.44 20.95
CA ARG A 162 -9.89 -1.09 19.59
C ARG A 162 -10.27 0.37 19.47
N GLU A 163 -10.90 0.93 20.50
CA GLU A 163 -11.38 2.30 20.56
C GLU A 163 -10.23 3.32 20.54
N ASN A 164 -9.09 2.93 21.12
CA ASN A 164 -7.91 3.77 21.31
C ASN A 164 -6.75 3.46 20.34
N PHE A 165 -6.89 2.47 19.47
CA PHE A 165 -5.91 2.18 18.43
C PHE A 165 -5.82 3.34 17.43
N GLY A 166 -4.62 3.90 17.25
CA GLY A 166 -4.36 5.14 16.51
C GLY A 166 -4.65 6.43 17.30
N LYS A 167 -4.96 6.33 18.60
CA LYS A 167 -5.29 7.46 19.49
C LYS A 167 -4.69 7.24 20.89
N GLY A 168 -3.37 7.11 20.94
CA GLY A 168 -2.60 6.79 22.15
C GLY A 168 -2.15 5.32 22.24
N ILE A 169 -2.68 4.43 21.39
CA ILE A 169 -2.18 3.06 21.19
C ILE A 169 -1.73 2.91 19.75
N TYR A 170 -0.42 2.79 19.51
CA TYR A 170 0.17 2.81 18.18
C TYR A 170 1.00 1.55 17.90
N TRP A 171 1.43 1.39 16.66
CA TRP A 171 2.33 0.30 16.26
C TRP A 171 3.72 0.80 15.86
N CYS A 172 3.88 2.10 15.60
CA CYS A 172 5.04 2.67 14.93
C CYS A 172 5.56 3.90 15.69
N PRO A 173 6.74 3.83 16.32
CA PRO A 173 7.30 4.97 17.04
C PRO A 173 7.78 6.11 16.12
N TRP A 174 8.11 5.83 14.85
CA TRP A 174 8.38 6.88 13.86
C TRP A 174 7.14 7.69 13.48
N CYS A 175 5.97 7.09 13.61
CA CYS A 175 4.71 7.66 13.15
C CYS A 175 4.06 8.53 14.22
N ASP A 176 4.20 8.15 15.50
CA ASP A 176 3.47 8.78 16.61
C ASP A 176 4.35 8.96 17.87
N GLY A 177 5.64 8.58 17.84
CA GLY A 177 6.49 8.59 19.03
C GLY A 177 6.98 9.98 19.43
N TRP A 178 7.19 10.90 18.47
CA TRP A 178 7.66 12.25 18.77
C TRP A 178 6.66 13.02 19.64
N GLU A 179 5.37 12.90 19.34
CA GLU A 179 4.29 13.58 20.05
C GLU A 179 4.15 13.09 21.50
N HIS A 180 4.65 11.88 21.79
CA HIS A 180 4.52 11.22 23.09
C HIS A 180 5.87 10.96 23.79
N ARG A 181 6.95 11.59 23.32
CA ARG A 181 8.30 11.50 23.93
C ARG A 181 8.30 12.02 25.37
N ASP A 182 9.22 11.46 26.17
CA ASP A 182 9.43 11.76 27.59
C ASP A 182 8.25 11.42 28.51
N GLN A 183 7.20 10.76 28.00
CA GLN A 183 6.02 10.34 28.79
C GLN A 183 6.11 8.87 29.23
N PRO A 184 5.37 8.44 30.28
CA PRO A 184 5.27 7.04 30.67
C PRO A 184 4.65 6.17 29.56
N LEU A 185 5.44 5.24 29.02
CA LEU A 185 5.06 4.42 27.87
C LEU A 185 4.82 2.95 28.26
N GLY A 186 3.81 2.35 27.65
CA GLY A 186 3.55 0.92 27.71
C GLY A 186 3.93 0.20 26.41
N ILE A 187 4.60 -0.94 26.49
CA ILE A 187 4.73 -1.86 25.35
C ILE A 187 3.70 -2.98 25.53
N LEU A 188 2.81 -3.17 24.55
CA LEU A 188 1.79 -4.22 24.55
C LEU A 188 2.17 -5.33 23.57
N GLY A 189 2.38 -6.54 24.07
CA GLY A 189 2.66 -7.69 23.21
C GLY A 189 3.39 -8.82 23.94
N PRO A 190 3.59 -9.96 23.28
CA PRO A 190 4.27 -11.09 23.89
C PRO A 190 5.75 -10.77 24.14
N LEU A 191 6.32 -11.46 25.14
CA LEU A 191 7.68 -11.25 25.61
C LEU A 191 8.73 -11.24 24.47
N ARG A 192 8.59 -12.12 23.46
CA ARG A 192 9.54 -12.21 22.33
C ARG A 192 9.75 -10.93 21.52
N HIS A 193 8.80 -9.99 21.55
CA HIS A 193 8.86 -8.76 20.76
C HIS A 193 9.35 -7.54 21.56
N ILE A 194 9.47 -7.67 22.90
CA ILE A 194 9.77 -6.51 23.76
C ILE A 194 11.12 -5.88 23.43
N MET A 195 12.16 -6.69 23.20
CA MET A 195 13.50 -6.15 22.91
C MET A 195 13.53 -5.33 21.62
N ASP A 196 12.78 -5.74 20.58
CA ASP A 196 12.68 -5.00 19.33
C ASP A 196 12.13 -3.59 19.62
N SER A 197 10.98 -3.50 20.31
CA SER A 197 10.37 -2.22 20.67
C SER A 197 11.21 -1.36 21.61
N VAL A 198 11.93 -1.97 22.56
CA VAL A 198 12.81 -1.21 23.47
C VAL A 198 13.91 -0.50 22.69
N TYR A 199 14.53 -1.16 21.72
CA TYR A 199 15.55 -0.51 20.89
C TYR A 199 14.99 0.63 20.03
N GLU A 200 13.74 0.53 19.59
CA GLU A 200 13.07 1.59 18.83
C GLU A 200 12.73 2.80 19.70
N LEU A 201 12.52 2.60 21.00
CA LEU A 201 11.94 3.58 21.91
C LEU A 201 12.93 4.25 22.86
N GLU A 202 14.10 3.66 23.07
CA GLU A 202 15.04 4.10 24.10
C GLU A 202 15.42 5.57 23.99
N THR A 203 15.46 6.15 22.78
CA THR A 203 15.77 7.58 22.60
C THR A 203 14.59 8.51 22.86
N LEU A 204 13.37 7.98 22.95
CA LEU A 204 12.12 8.74 23.12
C LEU A 204 11.56 8.66 24.54
N ASN A 205 11.60 7.50 25.18
CA ASN A 205 10.94 7.27 26.47
C ASN A 205 11.84 6.48 27.42
N LYS A 206 11.88 6.89 28.70
CA LYS A 206 12.69 6.23 29.75
C LYS A 206 11.87 5.53 30.84
N ASP A 207 10.61 5.91 31.03
CA ASP A 207 9.67 5.16 31.90
C ASP A 207 8.85 4.19 31.06
N ILE A 208 9.38 2.98 30.88
CA ILE A 208 8.76 1.93 30.05
C ILE A 208 8.30 0.77 30.92
N ILE A 209 7.04 0.34 30.72
CA ILE A 209 6.55 -0.96 31.19
C ILE A 209 6.18 -1.83 29.98
N ALA A 210 6.79 -3.01 29.89
CA ALA A 210 6.40 -4.07 28.97
C ALA A 210 5.29 -4.93 29.58
N PHE A 211 4.08 -4.83 29.05
CA PHE A 211 2.94 -5.64 29.44
C PHE A 211 2.88 -6.90 28.58
N VAL A 212 3.34 -8.01 29.15
CA VAL A 212 3.57 -9.26 28.42
C VAL A 212 2.45 -10.30 28.60
N ASN A 213 1.41 -9.96 29.37
CA ASN A 213 0.12 -10.66 29.41
C ASN A 213 0.25 -12.20 29.53
N GLY A 214 0.91 -12.67 30.59
CA GLY A 214 1.12 -14.10 30.88
C GLY A 214 2.29 -14.76 30.15
N THR A 215 2.98 -14.06 29.24
CA THR A 215 4.03 -14.68 28.41
C THR A 215 5.45 -14.65 29.01
N GLU A 216 5.66 -14.03 30.18
CA GLU A 216 7.00 -13.86 30.78
C GLU A 216 7.72 -15.21 31.02
N HIS A 217 6.97 -16.22 31.45
CA HIS A 217 7.51 -17.53 31.81
C HIS A 217 7.32 -18.59 30.71
N SER A 218 6.85 -18.19 29.53
CA SER A 218 6.67 -19.12 28.42
C SER A 218 8.03 -19.59 27.89
N PHE A 219 8.27 -20.90 27.94
CA PHE A 219 9.51 -21.52 27.48
C PHE A 219 9.88 -21.10 26.04
N GLY A 220 8.89 -21.08 25.13
CA GLY A 220 9.10 -20.70 23.74
C GLY A 220 9.53 -19.24 23.56
N GLU A 221 8.97 -18.33 24.35
CA GLU A 221 9.34 -16.90 24.33
C GLU A 221 10.77 -16.69 24.83
N ILE A 222 11.10 -17.32 25.97
CA ILE A 222 12.44 -17.23 26.58
C ILE A 222 13.49 -17.82 25.64
N MET A 223 13.23 -18.98 25.03
CA MET A 223 14.15 -19.60 24.08
C MET A 223 14.37 -18.72 22.85
N TYR A 224 13.31 -18.10 22.32
CA TYR A 224 13.43 -17.15 21.23
C TYR A 224 14.33 -15.96 21.60
N LEU A 225 14.08 -15.33 22.75
CA LEU A 225 14.90 -14.20 23.21
C LEU A 225 16.34 -14.60 23.52
N ASN A 226 16.58 -15.75 24.16
CA ASN A 226 17.95 -16.21 24.43
C ASN A 226 18.74 -16.44 23.14
N LYS A 227 18.07 -16.87 22.07
CA LYS A 227 18.69 -17.08 20.75
C LYS A 227 18.95 -15.76 20.02
N LYS A 228 17.95 -14.86 19.96
CA LYS A 228 18.04 -13.60 19.20
C LYS A 228 18.80 -12.51 19.96
N TYR A 229 18.62 -12.45 21.28
CA TYR A 229 19.14 -11.45 22.21
C TYR A 229 19.71 -12.10 23.48
N PRO A 230 20.91 -12.72 23.43
CA PRO A 230 21.45 -13.50 24.56
C PRO A 230 21.59 -12.75 25.89
N HIS A 231 21.58 -11.42 25.88
CA HIS A 231 21.71 -10.57 27.05
C HIS A 231 20.46 -9.75 27.38
N TRP A 232 19.30 -10.10 26.82
CA TRP A 232 18.07 -9.32 26.90
C TRP A 232 17.70 -8.92 28.33
N ARG A 233 17.85 -9.81 29.33
CA ARG A 233 17.55 -9.48 30.74
C ARG A 233 18.45 -8.39 31.30
N LYS A 234 19.75 -8.43 30.99
CA LYS A 234 20.71 -7.40 31.39
C LYS A 234 20.41 -6.09 30.67
N GLN A 235 20.00 -6.17 29.41
CA GLN A 235 19.65 -5.00 28.59
C GLN A 235 18.37 -4.33 29.09
N LEU A 236 17.30 -5.09 29.38
CA LEU A 236 16.08 -4.53 29.98
C LEU A 236 16.39 -3.84 31.32
N LYS A 237 17.26 -4.44 32.16
CA LYS A 237 17.71 -3.81 33.40
C LYS A 237 18.49 -2.53 33.14
N HIS A 238 19.37 -2.51 32.14
CA HIS A 238 20.15 -1.34 31.76
C HIS A 238 19.26 -0.17 31.28
N TYR A 239 18.26 -0.48 30.46
CA TYR A 239 17.26 0.48 29.97
C TYR A 239 16.14 0.77 30.98
N ASN A 240 16.23 0.23 32.20
CA ASN A 240 15.22 0.41 33.26
C ASN A 240 13.78 0.01 32.83
N VAL A 241 13.65 -0.97 31.94
CA VAL A 241 12.36 -1.47 31.46
C VAL A 241 11.80 -2.48 32.45
N LYS A 242 10.60 -2.21 32.95
CA LYS A 242 9.89 -3.11 33.86
C LYS A 242 9.02 -4.08 33.06
N ILE A 243 9.00 -5.35 33.44
CA ILE A 243 8.06 -6.33 32.89
C ILE A 243 6.85 -6.43 33.82
N ASN A 244 5.66 -6.39 33.25
CA ASN A 244 4.41 -6.71 33.93
C ASN A 244 3.76 -7.90 33.21
N ASN A 245 3.67 -9.03 33.91
CA ASN A 245 3.13 -10.28 33.38
C ASN A 245 1.65 -10.52 33.71
N LYS A 246 1.00 -9.60 34.43
CA LYS A 246 -0.42 -9.73 34.81
C LYS A 246 -1.30 -9.72 33.57
N MET A 247 -2.47 -10.35 33.65
CA MET A 247 -3.42 -10.32 32.54
C MET A 247 -4.11 -8.96 32.47
N ILE A 248 -4.15 -8.36 31.28
CA ILE A 248 -4.86 -7.08 31.09
C ILE A 248 -6.35 -7.35 30.90
N CYS A 249 -7.17 -6.85 31.82
CA CYS A 249 -8.62 -6.94 31.73
C CYS A 249 -9.23 -5.81 30.88
N SER A 250 -8.71 -4.60 30.96
CA SER A 250 -9.16 -3.46 30.14
C SER A 250 -8.14 -2.32 30.12
N ILE A 251 -8.29 -1.43 29.13
CA ILE A 251 -7.52 -0.18 29.01
C ILE A 251 -8.51 0.99 28.93
N GLU A 252 -8.63 1.74 30.02
CA GLU A 252 -9.54 2.88 30.11
C GLU A 252 -8.80 4.16 29.72
N ARG A 253 -9.39 4.98 28.84
CA ARG A 253 -8.85 6.31 28.51
C ARG A 253 -9.38 7.35 29.49
N LEU A 254 -8.48 8.00 30.21
CA LEU A 254 -8.77 9.03 31.20
C LEU A 254 -8.62 10.46 30.62
N GLN A 255 -7.75 10.63 29.63
CA GLN A 255 -7.48 11.93 29.00
C GLN A 255 -7.22 11.77 27.50
N ASP A 256 -7.68 12.74 26.72
CA ASP A 256 -7.47 12.80 25.27
C ASP A 256 -6.36 13.79 24.92
N GLY A 257 -5.26 13.26 24.36
CA GLY A 257 -4.09 14.04 23.93
C GLY A 257 -4.39 15.08 22.86
N SER A 258 -5.48 14.94 22.07
CA SER A 258 -5.89 15.99 21.13
C SER A 258 -6.53 17.21 21.78
N LYS A 259 -6.95 17.08 23.05
CA LYS A 259 -7.54 18.18 23.82
C LYS A 259 -6.54 18.79 24.79
N VAL A 260 -5.58 17.99 25.24
CA VAL A 260 -4.52 18.40 26.16
C VAL A 260 -3.19 18.19 25.45
N GLN A 261 -2.72 19.25 24.80
CA GLN A 261 -1.50 19.23 23.97
C GLN A 261 -0.70 20.52 24.13
N ASN A 262 0.57 20.46 23.74
CA ASN A 262 1.41 21.62 23.51
C ASN A 262 1.72 21.73 22.02
N GLU A 263 1.07 22.68 21.35
CA GLU A 263 1.21 22.89 19.90
C GLU A 263 2.58 23.47 19.50
N THR A 264 3.34 24.05 20.44
CA THR A 264 4.69 24.56 20.16
C THR A 264 5.72 23.43 20.15
N THR A 265 5.57 22.47 21.07
CA THR A 265 6.48 21.31 21.17
C THR A 265 5.93 20.05 20.49
N TRP A 266 4.72 20.13 19.93
CA TRP A 266 3.95 19.05 19.32
C TRP A 266 3.68 17.88 20.26
N GLN A 267 3.61 18.14 21.57
CA GLN A 267 3.35 17.07 22.53
C GLN A 267 1.86 16.86 22.74
N GLU A 268 1.39 15.62 22.63
CA GLU A 268 0.03 15.20 22.96
C GLU A 268 0.04 14.44 24.29
N TYR A 269 -0.80 14.86 25.24
CA TYR A 269 -0.85 14.28 26.59
C TYR A 269 -2.07 13.38 26.74
N ASP A 270 -1.97 12.15 26.24
CA ASP A 270 -2.94 11.10 26.54
C ASP A 270 -2.72 10.54 27.96
N LYS A 271 -3.78 9.96 28.52
CA LYS A 271 -3.71 9.26 29.82
C LYS A 271 -4.63 8.06 29.81
N PHE A 272 -4.10 6.91 30.17
CA PHE A 272 -4.81 5.65 30.24
C PHE A 272 -4.60 4.97 31.58
N ARG A 273 -5.58 4.17 32.00
CA ARG A 273 -5.47 3.23 33.12
C ARG A 273 -5.59 1.81 32.60
N VAL A 274 -4.55 1.02 32.85
CA VAL A 274 -4.51 -0.41 32.55
C VAL A 274 -4.99 -1.16 33.78
N HIS A 275 -6.08 -1.91 33.65
CA HIS A 275 -6.67 -2.71 34.72
C HIS A 275 -6.26 -4.18 34.58
N PHE A 276 -5.85 -4.80 35.69
CA PHE A 276 -5.35 -6.18 35.72
C PHE A 276 -6.34 -7.15 36.38
N ASP A 277 -6.10 -8.44 36.18
CA ASP A 277 -6.86 -9.55 36.73
C ASP A 277 -6.79 -9.69 38.26
N ASP A 278 -5.73 -9.17 38.88
CA ASP A 278 -5.57 -9.12 40.34
C ASP A 278 -6.26 -7.90 41.00
N GLY A 279 -7.00 -7.10 40.22
CA GLY A 279 -7.68 -5.89 40.67
C GLY A 279 -6.79 -4.65 40.81
N THR A 280 -5.48 -4.77 40.56
CA THR A 280 -4.57 -3.62 40.52
C THR A 280 -4.67 -2.87 39.19
N SER A 281 -4.14 -1.64 39.15
CA SER A 281 -4.03 -0.87 37.91
C SER A 281 -2.77 -0.02 37.87
N VAL A 282 -2.39 0.41 36.67
CA VAL A 282 -1.30 1.37 36.45
C VAL A 282 -1.68 2.37 35.36
N GLU A 283 -1.23 3.60 35.50
CA GLU A 283 -1.47 4.64 34.49
C GLU A 283 -0.32 4.71 33.49
N ARG A 284 -0.62 4.90 32.21
CA ARG A 284 0.36 5.15 31.15
C ARG A 284 -0.17 6.21 30.20
N SER A 285 0.73 6.92 29.54
CA SER A 285 0.35 8.00 28.61
C SER A 285 0.17 7.50 27.19
N VAL A 286 0.99 6.55 26.76
CA VAL A 286 1.01 6.06 25.38
C VAL A 286 1.40 4.60 25.34
N PHE A 287 1.02 3.89 24.27
CA PHE A 287 1.40 2.51 24.04
C PHE A 287 1.97 2.28 22.64
N ILE A 288 2.97 1.39 22.55
CA ILE A 288 3.40 0.73 21.31
C ILE A 288 3.02 -0.74 21.36
N THR A 289 2.52 -1.26 20.25
CA THR A 289 1.98 -2.62 20.14
C THR A 289 2.70 -3.44 19.09
N ASN A 290 2.83 -4.74 19.36
CA ASN A 290 3.41 -5.72 18.43
C ASN A 290 2.36 -6.75 17.97
N PHE A 291 1.15 -6.28 17.66
CA PHE A 291 0.08 -7.18 17.24
C PHE A 291 0.29 -7.68 15.80
N PRO A 292 -0.10 -8.94 15.51
CA PRO A 292 0.05 -9.47 14.17
C PRO A 292 -0.85 -8.73 13.18
N THR A 293 -0.48 -8.78 11.91
CA THR A 293 -1.29 -8.24 10.81
C THR A 293 -1.79 -9.39 9.93
N LYS A 294 -2.89 -9.16 9.21
CA LYS A 294 -3.42 -10.06 8.16
C LYS A 294 -3.74 -9.29 6.90
N GLN A 295 -3.78 -9.95 5.75
CA GLN A 295 -4.22 -9.29 4.50
C GLN A 295 -5.60 -8.67 4.66
N HIS A 296 -5.78 -7.45 4.13
CA HIS A 296 -7.08 -6.78 4.13
C HIS A 296 -8.05 -7.41 3.11
N SER A 297 -7.52 -7.95 2.02
CA SER A 297 -8.30 -8.56 0.94
C SER A 297 -7.95 -10.03 0.71
N ASN A 298 -8.87 -10.78 0.11
CA ASN A 298 -8.65 -12.14 -0.37
C ASN A 298 -8.24 -12.20 -1.86
N LEU A 299 -8.05 -11.06 -2.54
CA LEU A 299 -7.66 -11.02 -3.95
C LEU A 299 -6.33 -11.74 -4.23
N PRO A 300 -5.31 -11.68 -3.35
CA PRO A 300 -4.12 -12.51 -3.52
C PRO A 300 -4.42 -14.01 -3.55
N ASP A 301 -5.39 -14.49 -2.77
CA ASP A 301 -5.77 -15.92 -2.74
C ASP A 301 -6.50 -16.33 -4.01
N GLN A 302 -7.39 -15.48 -4.52
CA GLN A 302 -8.11 -15.73 -5.78
C GLN A 302 -7.15 -15.89 -6.97
N LEU A 303 -6.03 -15.15 -6.95
CA LEU A 303 -4.98 -15.23 -7.96
C LEU A 303 -3.96 -16.34 -7.69
N GLY A 304 -4.02 -17.02 -6.54
CA GLY A 304 -3.06 -18.06 -6.14
C GLY A 304 -1.65 -17.50 -5.91
N LEU A 305 -1.54 -16.29 -5.33
CA LEU A 305 -0.24 -15.67 -5.09
C LEU A 305 0.52 -16.38 -3.96
N ALA A 306 1.83 -16.59 -4.16
CA ALA A 306 2.70 -17.18 -3.17
C ALA A 306 2.79 -16.31 -1.90
N ARG A 307 2.67 -16.93 -0.73
CA ARG A 307 2.90 -16.29 0.56
C ARG A 307 4.39 -16.21 0.87
N ASP A 308 4.79 -15.22 1.66
CA ASP A 308 6.14 -15.17 2.19
C ASP A 308 6.41 -16.38 3.12
N PRO A 309 7.56 -17.06 2.99
CA PRO A 309 7.85 -18.26 3.76
C PRO A 309 8.07 -17.99 5.26
N ILE A 310 8.44 -16.77 5.64
CA ILE A 310 8.71 -16.37 7.02
C ILE A 310 7.45 -15.79 7.66
N ASN A 311 6.81 -14.83 6.97
CA ASN A 311 5.57 -14.19 7.40
C ASN A 311 4.45 -14.49 6.41
N ARG A 312 3.75 -15.62 6.61
CA ARG A 312 2.66 -16.07 5.71
C ARG A 312 1.51 -15.07 5.55
N ASN A 313 1.42 -14.06 6.42
CA ASN A 313 0.43 -12.99 6.29
C ASN A 313 0.81 -11.97 5.20
N LYS A 314 2.03 -12.01 4.65
CA LYS A 314 2.50 -11.15 3.56
C LYS A 314 2.54 -11.91 2.24
N ILE A 315 2.38 -11.19 1.13
CA ILE A 315 2.55 -11.74 -0.21
C ILE A 315 4.01 -11.66 -0.63
N LYS A 316 4.55 -12.79 -1.09
CA LYS A 316 5.92 -12.84 -1.59
C LYS A 316 6.01 -12.07 -2.90
N VAL A 317 6.86 -11.05 -2.92
CA VAL A 317 7.25 -10.35 -4.14
C VAL A 317 8.75 -10.41 -4.34
N ASN A 318 9.20 -10.18 -5.58
CA ASN A 318 10.60 -9.88 -5.81
C ASN A 318 10.87 -8.39 -5.52
N PHE A 319 11.98 -8.09 -4.84
CA PHE A 319 12.33 -6.71 -4.55
C PHE A 319 12.61 -5.93 -5.86
N LYS A 320 13.13 -6.61 -6.88
CA LYS A 320 13.33 -6.06 -8.23
C LYS A 320 11.98 -5.94 -8.95
N GLY A 321 11.25 -4.86 -8.67
CA GLY A 321 10.04 -4.48 -9.40
C GLY A 321 8.71 -4.88 -8.77
N MET A 322 8.70 -5.48 -7.57
CA MET A 322 7.48 -5.81 -6.81
C MET A 322 6.57 -6.86 -7.47
N ARG A 323 7.12 -7.76 -8.28
CA ARG A 323 6.37 -8.81 -8.98
C ARG A 323 6.00 -9.93 -8.01
N SER A 324 4.77 -10.41 -8.11
CA SER A 324 4.32 -11.61 -7.39
C SER A 324 4.76 -12.89 -8.12
N SER A 325 4.31 -14.05 -7.61
CA SER A 325 4.47 -15.35 -8.28
C SER A 325 3.65 -15.51 -9.56
N VAL A 326 2.68 -14.62 -9.81
CA VAL A 326 1.87 -14.62 -11.02
C VAL A 326 2.32 -13.49 -11.92
N HIS A 327 2.71 -13.84 -13.15
CA HIS A 327 3.14 -12.86 -14.15
C HIS A 327 2.05 -11.79 -14.37
N GLY A 328 2.47 -10.53 -14.46
CA GLY A 328 1.56 -9.40 -14.60
C GLY A 328 0.81 -8.98 -13.32
N VAL A 329 1.04 -9.64 -12.18
CA VAL A 329 0.50 -9.22 -10.88
C VAL A 329 1.62 -8.71 -9.98
N PHE A 330 1.43 -7.51 -9.45
CA PHE A 330 2.35 -6.81 -8.56
C PHE A 330 1.68 -6.56 -7.21
N VAL A 331 2.44 -6.58 -6.12
CA VAL A 331 1.90 -6.29 -4.77
C VAL A 331 2.76 -5.24 -4.08
N VAL A 332 2.14 -4.19 -3.55
CA VAL A 332 2.81 -2.97 -3.07
C VAL A 332 2.30 -2.53 -1.71
N GLY A 333 3.13 -1.77 -0.99
CA GLY A 333 2.89 -1.35 0.38
C GLY A 333 2.73 -2.51 1.34
N ASP A 334 2.01 -2.29 2.43
CA ASP A 334 1.91 -3.22 3.56
C ASP A 334 1.50 -4.66 3.19
N ALA A 335 0.84 -4.87 2.05
CA ALA A 335 0.38 -6.19 1.61
C ALA A 335 1.53 -7.14 1.25
N ASN A 336 2.67 -6.62 0.79
CA ASN A 336 3.80 -7.43 0.35
C ASN A 336 4.79 -7.73 1.50
N ASN A 337 5.87 -8.43 1.19
CA ASN A 337 6.93 -8.80 2.14
C ASN A 337 8.18 -7.89 2.08
N ASP A 338 8.08 -6.67 1.54
CA ASP A 338 9.21 -5.74 1.43
C ASP A 338 9.57 -5.02 2.74
N GLY A 339 8.78 -5.25 3.80
CA GLY A 339 9.01 -4.63 5.10
C GLY A 339 8.61 -3.16 5.15
N SER A 340 7.54 -2.77 4.46
CA SER A 340 6.96 -1.41 4.49
C SER A 340 6.97 -0.81 5.91
N THR A 341 7.76 0.25 6.08
CA THR A 341 8.04 0.90 7.36
C THR A 341 7.08 2.05 7.67
N ASN A 342 6.62 2.76 6.65
CA ASN A 342 5.70 3.90 6.76
C ASN A 342 5.07 4.23 5.38
N GLY A 343 4.37 5.37 5.30
CA GLY A 343 3.79 5.87 4.05
C GLY A 343 4.80 6.12 2.92
N ASN A 344 6.02 6.55 3.23
CA ASN A 344 7.07 6.77 2.23
C ASN A 344 7.53 5.45 1.60
N HIS A 345 7.74 4.42 2.43
CA HIS A 345 8.08 3.09 1.93
C HIS A 345 6.95 2.53 1.05
N ALA A 346 5.69 2.68 1.48
CA ALA A 346 4.55 2.28 0.66
C ALA A 346 4.55 2.99 -0.71
N MET A 347 4.83 4.29 -0.76
CA MET A 347 4.96 5.02 -2.04
C MET A 347 6.14 4.52 -2.88
N PHE A 348 7.28 4.18 -2.26
CA PHE A 348 8.44 3.61 -2.96
C PHE A 348 8.07 2.31 -3.70
N SER A 349 7.42 1.36 -3.03
CA SER A 349 7.04 0.09 -3.67
C SER A 349 6.02 0.30 -4.80
N GLY A 350 5.07 1.21 -4.61
CA GLY A 350 4.16 1.67 -5.66
C GLY A 350 4.89 2.21 -6.91
N LYS A 351 5.84 3.13 -6.70
CA LYS A 351 6.68 3.70 -7.77
C LYS A 351 7.49 2.62 -8.48
N ARG A 352 8.10 1.72 -7.71
CA ARG A 352 8.95 0.66 -8.24
C ARG A 352 8.17 -0.33 -9.10
N ALA A 353 6.97 -0.70 -8.68
CA ALA A 353 6.06 -1.52 -9.47
C ALA A 353 5.69 -0.81 -10.79
N ALA A 354 5.30 0.46 -10.73
CA ALA A 354 4.90 1.23 -11.89
C ALA A 354 5.98 1.32 -12.98
N VAL A 355 7.25 1.54 -12.59
CA VAL A 355 8.37 1.56 -13.54
C VAL A 355 8.56 0.19 -14.20
N ALA A 356 8.54 -0.88 -13.41
CA ALA A 356 8.66 -2.24 -13.92
C ALA A 356 7.53 -2.60 -14.91
N ILE A 357 6.29 -2.25 -14.56
CA ILE A 357 5.11 -2.46 -15.38
C ILE A 357 5.22 -1.73 -16.72
N HIS A 358 5.62 -0.45 -16.70
CA HIS A 358 5.72 0.33 -17.92
C HIS A 358 6.73 -0.29 -18.89
N VAL A 359 7.92 -0.67 -18.41
CA VAL A 359 8.95 -1.28 -19.25
C VAL A 359 8.52 -2.66 -19.77
N GLU A 360 7.87 -3.47 -18.95
CA GLU A 360 7.32 -4.77 -19.39
C GLU A 360 6.31 -4.61 -20.52
N LEU A 361 5.34 -3.71 -20.36
CA LEU A 361 4.30 -3.50 -21.35
C LEU A 361 4.87 -3.00 -22.69
N GLU A 362 5.92 -2.16 -22.68
CA GLU A 362 6.58 -1.77 -23.94
C GLU A 362 7.37 -2.91 -24.56
N ARG A 363 8.01 -3.78 -23.77
CA ARG A 363 8.67 -4.99 -24.30
C ARG A 363 7.67 -5.93 -24.95
N GLU A 364 6.58 -6.23 -24.25
CA GLU A 364 5.48 -7.06 -24.77
C GLU A 364 4.90 -6.47 -26.07
N ARG A 365 4.79 -5.13 -26.15
CA ARG A 365 4.34 -4.43 -27.35
C ARG A 365 5.34 -4.55 -28.50
N ALA A 366 6.64 -4.39 -28.23
CA ALA A 366 7.69 -4.52 -29.22
C ALA A 366 7.75 -5.96 -29.76
N GLU A 367 7.72 -6.96 -28.88
CA GLU A 367 7.65 -8.38 -29.24
C GLU A 367 6.41 -8.70 -30.07
N ALA A 368 5.24 -8.19 -29.71
CA ALA A 368 4.02 -8.39 -30.49
C ALA A 368 4.07 -7.71 -31.87
N ALA A 369 4.80 -6.60 -32.01
CA ALA A 369 5.01 -5.95 -33.30
C ALA A 369 6.00 -6.73 -34.18
N LEU A 370 7.05 -7.30 -33.58
CA LEU A 370 8.03 -8.16 -34.25
C LEU A 370 7.43 -9.51 -34.63
N GLY A 371 6.68 -10.17 -33.75
CA GLY A 371 5.99 -11.43 -34.06
C GLY A 371 4.87 -11.30 -35.10
N LYS A 372 4.42 -10.07 -35.42
CA LYS A 372 3.57 -9.77 -36.58
C LYS A 372 4.37 -9.50 -37.86
N ARG A 373 5.69 -9.28 -37.76
CA ARG A 373 6.60 -8.92 -38.86
C ARG A 373 7.61 -10.01 -39.22
N ASP A 374 7.95 -10.93 -38.31
CA ASP A 374 9.00 -11.92 -38.48
C ASP A 374 8.55 -13.34 -38.14
N GLU A 375 8.47 -14.19 -39.15
CA GLU A 375 8.58 -15.65 -39.01
C GLU A 375 10.05 -16.10 -38.80
N ASN A 376 11.03 -15.19 -38.67
CA ASN A 376 12.47 -15.51 -38.74
C ASN A 376 13.42 -14.81 -37.73
N PHE A 377 12.96 -14.28 -36.59
CA PHE A 377 13.86 -13.65 -35.60
C PHE A 377 13.86 -14.36 -34.24
N SER A 378 15.04 -14.75 -33.71
CA SER A 378 15.16 -15.61 -32.53
C SER A 378 15.20 -14.82 -31.21
N ALA A 379 14.53 -15.37 -30.19
CA ALA A 379 14.43 -14.78 -28.84
C ALA A 379 15.81 -14.56 -28.15
N GLU A 380 16.81 -15.36 -28.52
CA GLU A 380 18.17 -15.30 -27.97
C GLU A 380 18.91 -14.02 -28.37
N GLN A 381 18.63 -13.47 -29.57
CA GLN A 381 19.22 -12.22 -30.03
C GLN A 381 18.64 -11.01 -29.29
N VAL A 382 17.35 -11.05 -28.95
CA VAL A 382 16.65 -9.97 -28.22
C VAL A 382 17.11 -9.88 -26.77
N GLU A 383 17.27 -11.01 -26.09
CA GLU A 383 17.79 -11.04 -24.71
C GLU A 383 19.23 -10.50 -24.65
N LYS A 384 20.05 -10.84 -25.64
CA LYS A 384 21.45 -10.38 -25.75
C LYS A 384 21.57 -8.88 -26.04
N GLU A 385 20.69 -8.32 -26.87
CA GLU A 385 20.62 -6.87 -27.11
C GLU A 385 20.08 -6.09 -25.90
N ALA A 386 19.03 -6.60 -25.26
CA ALA A 386 18.46 -6.00 -24.06
C ALA A 386 19.46 -5.95 -22.90
N LEU A 387 20.26 -7.02 -22.72
CA LEU A 387 21.33 -7.05 -21.72
C LEU A 387 22.48 -6.09 -22.07
N LYS A 388 22.81 -5.91 -23.36
CA LYS A 388 23.79 -4.92 -23.82
C LYS A 388 23.36 -3.47 -23.56
N LEU A 389 22.06 -3.17 -23.68
CA LEU A 389 21.50 -1.85 -23.40
C LEU A 389 21.40 -1.54 -21.90
N ILE A 390 21.12 -2.55 -21.08
CA ILE A 390 21.03 -2.40 -19.61
C ILE A 390 22.42 -2.31 -18.96
N GLY A 391 23.45 -2.89 -19.58
CA GLY A 391 24.82 -2.94 -19.05
C GLY A 391 25.64 -1.66 -19.20
N ARG A 392 25.11 -0.57 -19.75
CA ARG A 392 25.85 0.70 -19.94
C ARG A 392 25.50 1.81 -18.93
N ASP A 393 24.38 1.68 -18.21
CA ASP A 393 23.93 2.75 -17.30
C ASP A 393 24.58 2.69 -15.91
N THR A 394 25.45 1.73 -15.61
CA THR A 394 26.16 1.68 -14.32
C THR A 394 27.52 2.38 -14.36
N GLU A 395 28.21 2.39 -15.50
CA GLU A 395 29.53 3.04 -15.62
C GLU A 395 29.40 4.57 -15.83
N GLU A 396 28.43 5.04 -16.64
CA GLU A 396 28.19 6.49 -16.83
C GLU A 396 27.62 7.19 -15.57
N LEU A 397 26.92 6.44 -14.70
CA LEU A 397 26.44 6.98 -13.41
C LEU A 397 27.57 7.12 -12.36
N GLU A 398 28.64 6.32 -12.46
CA GLU A 398 29.81 6.45 -11.57
C GLU A 398 30.69 7.65 -11.96
N GLU A 399 30.80 7.96 -13.26
CA GLU A 399 31.48 9.17 -13.76
C GLU A 399 30.74 10.47 -13.40
N LEU A 400 29.40 10.48 -13.47
CA LEU A 400 28.58 11.64 -13.10
C LEU A 400 28.59 11.99 -11.60
N TRP A 401 29.03 11.06 -10.73
CA TRP A 401 29.03 11.21 -9.27
C TRP A 401 30.42 11.37 -8.65
N GLY A 402 31.47 11.54 -9.47
CA GLY A 402 32.76 12.07 -9.03
C GLY A 402 33.42 11.33 -7.87
N ARG A 403 33.51 9.98 -7.95
CA ARG A 403 34.31 9.18 -7.02
C ARG A 403 35.27 8.21 -7.73
N LYS A 404 36.09 8.72 -8.64
CA LYS A 404 37.56 8.82 -8.50
C LYS A 404 38.17 9.36 -9.78
#